data_AF-M4VE84-F1
#
_entry.id   AF-M4VE84-F1
#
_cell.length_a   1.000
_cell.length_b   1.000
_cell.length_c   1.000
_cell.angle_alpha   90.00
_cell.angle_beta   90.00
_cell.angle_gamma   90.00
#
_symmetry.space_group_name_H-M   'P 1'
#
loop_
_entity.id
_entity.type
_entity.pdbx_description
1 polymer ?
#
loop_
_entity_poly.entity_id
_entity_poly.type
_entity_poly.pdbx_seq_one_letter_code
_entity_poly.pdbx_strand_id
1 'polypeptide(L)'
;MQTKLINQDISLESPMRIPLIRKALTDPLIQLSPRAIDHRWQSEASLPAATGFNPYSMKIYLPFNSVVFDWLKNPAQSARPFNEDDALIKKLLLVVHDYIHCWSILAVRQLRPDLNFGCAEITSENFEDMVFCHLLTEAAAVAGADYWYWSQNKINDLCPIGTRTNSFAVSYQSSELGEFRKFNPDFNPFHKDFLSYLTSNYCRGDFAGFDLLKIKESPMVSHTIFHEVSYSHSQRLYSRRIISSFSKMPDNFHLSEMAESLKAPVSFREDWKKDLTLRLANLLWNYILDLEPQLDFQLDSHTDPLQEETRWQSHKNHYMYTNVNSLTEEQLQAELSHMEWNEDKYWFWTQYISTFEFSQFTKLELDKIRLGLLIKSQERLLEVVDGKTRLALNTYEPQTLFIPN
;
A
#
# COMPACT_ATOMS: atom_id res chain seq x y z
N MET A 1 11.39 20.10 -1.69
CA MET A 1 10.08 20.71 -2.00
C MET A 1 9.33 21.21 -0.75
N GLN A 2 9.91 21.14 0.45
CA GLN A 2 9.19 21.07 1.73
C GLN A 2 8.94 22.38 2.52
N THR A 3 9.37 23.58 2.09
CA THR A 3 9.39 24.77 2.98
C THR A 3 8.58 26.00 2.54
N LYS A 4 7.67 25.91 1.55
CA LYS A 4 6.93 27.09 1.03
C LYS A 4 5.40 27.10 1.19
N LEU A 5 4.82 26.20 1.98
CA LEU A 5 3.36 26.12 2.13
C LEU A 5 2.76 26.95 3.28
N ILE A 6 3.59 27.53 4.15
CA ILE A 6 3.10 28.13 5.40
C ILE A 6 2.44 29.52 5.20
N ASN A 7 2.64 30.18 4.04
CA ASN A 7 2.17 31.55 3.79
C ASN A 7 1.35 31.73 2.49
N GLN A 8 0.79 30.66 1.92
CA GLN A 8 -0.03 30.75 0.70
C GLN A 8 -1.50 30.54 1.01
N ASP A 9 -2.37 31.37 0.43
CA ASP A 9 -3.81 31.12 0.43
C ASP A 9 -4.10 29.83 -0.34
N ILE A 10 -4.41 28.76 0.40
CA ILE A 10 -4.71 27.45 -0.18
C ILE A 10 -6.13 27.49 -0.77
N SER A 11 -6.24 27.23 -2.07
CA SER A 11 -7.52 27.12 -2.79
C SER A 11 -8.47 26.16 -2.09
N LEU A 12 -9.78 26.50 -2.08
CA LEU A 12 -10.85 25.61 -1.58
C LEU A 12 -10.80 24.22 -2.25
N GLU A 13 -10.45 24.19 -3.53
CA GLU A 13 -10.39 22.97 -4.34
C GLU A 13 -9.02 22.28 -4.29
N SER A 14 -8.14 22.66 -3.35
CA SER A 14 -6.86 21.98 -3.13
C SER A 14 -6.98 20.88 -2.05
N PRO A 15 -6.57 19.63 -2.35
CA PRO A 15 -6.46 18.55 -1.37
C PRO A 15 -5.55 18.88 -0.18
N MET A 16 -4.67 19.88 -0.29
CA MET A 16 -3.89 20.37 0.85
C MET A 16 -4.78 20.90 1.98
N ARG A 17 -6.07 21.19 1.75
CA ARG A 17 -7.03 21.54 2.80
C ARG A 17 -7.43 20.38 3.68
N ILE A 18 -7.28 19.15 3.21
CA ILE A 18 -7.60 17.94 3.96
C ILE A 18 -6.43 17.66 4.91
N PRO A 19 -6.61 17.75 6.25
CA PRO A 19 -5.52 17.60 7.22
C PRO A 19 -4.68 16.35 7.02
N LEU A 20 -5.30 15.20 6.82
CA LEU A 20 -4.58 13.92 6.69
C LEU A 20 -3.74 13.84 5.40
N ILE A 21 -4.24 14.37 4.27
CA ILE A 21 -3.45 14.50 3.03
C ILE A 21 -2.28 15.45 3.26
N ARG A 22 -2.53 16.63 3.87
CA ARG A 22 -1.46 17.59 4.17
C ARG A 22 -0.37 16.94 5.01
N LYS A 23 -0.73 16.22 6.08
CA LYS A 23 0.23 15.50 6.92
C LYS A 23 1.08 14.53 6.09
N ALA A 24 0.44 13.65 5.33
CA ALA A 24 1.14 12.67 4.48
C ALA A 24 2.11 13.30 3.47
N LEU A 25 1.76 14.45 2.90
CA LEU A 25 2.58 15.16 1.90
C LEU A 25 3.69 16.05 2.49
N THR A 26 3.60 16.38 3.78
CA THR A 26 4.53 17.34 4.43
C THR A 26 5.43 16.70 5.48
N ASP A 27 5.19 15.44 5.83
CA ASP A 27 6.04 14.68 6.74
C ASP A 27 7.48 14.58 6.20
N PRO A 28 8.50 15.06 6.94
CA PRO A 28 9.89 14.95 6.52
C PRO A 28 10.45 13.52 6.59
N LEU A 29 9.83 12.62 7.37
CA LEU A 29 10.33 11.26 7.58
C LEU A 29 9.93 10.30 6.45
N ILE A 30 8.88 10.64 5.68
CA ILE A 30 8.31 9.78 4.64
C ILE A 30 8.48 10.45 3.28
N GLN A 31 9.14 9.76 2.36
CA GLN A 31 9.52 10.29 1.06
C GLN A 31 8.58 9.82 -0.04
N LEU A 32 7.99 10.77 -0.77
CA LEU A 32 7.38 10.49 -2.07
C LEU A 32 8.46 10.41 -3.15
N SER A 33 8.57 9.24 -3.79
CA SER A 33 9.63 8.95 -4.75
C SER A 33 9.05 8.62 -6.13
N PRO A 34 9.48 9.30 -7.20
CA PRO A 34 9.06 8.94 -8.54
C PRO A 34 9.67 7.61 -8.98
N ARG A 35 8.89 6.80 -9.70
CA ARG A 35 9.37 5.65 -10.46
C ARG A 35 9.21 5.88 -11.95
N ALA A 36 10.16 5.40 -12.74
CA ALA A 36 10.12 5.43 -14.21
C ALA A 36 9.00 4.51 -14.76
N ILE A 37 7.75 4.93 -14.52
CA ILE A 37 6.50 4.30 -14.94
C ILE A 37 5.63 5.39 -15.56
N ASP A 38 5.09 5.13 -16.75
CA ASP A 38 4.12 6.02 -17.38
C ASP A 38 2.72 5.71 -16.84
N HIS A 39 2.09 6.68 -16.17
CA HIS A 39 0.77 6.47 -15.54
C HIS A 39 -0.32 6.11 -16.56
N ARG A 40 -0.15 6.48 -17.83
CA ARG A 40 -1.14 6.21 -18.89
C ARG A 40 -1.33 4.73 -19.17
N TRP A 41 -0.35 3.87 -18.85
CA TRP A 41 -0.56 2.42 -18.85
C TRP A 41 -1.68 1.99 -17.92
N GLN A 42 -1.81 2.65 -16.76
CA GLN A 42 -2.89 2.39 -15.82
C GLN A 42 -4.20 3.05 -16.29
N SER A 43 -4.18 4.35 -16.57
CA SER A 43 -5.41 5.12 -16.81
C SER A 43 -6.05 4.85 -18.18
N GLU A 44 -5.24 4.63 -19.23
CA GLU A 44 -5.73 4.48 -20.61
C GLU A 44 -5.66 3.03 -21.11
N ALA A 45 -4.63 2.29 -20.69
CA ALA A 45 -4.45 0.89 -21.11
C ALA A 45 -5.15 -0.11 -20.18
N SER A 46 -5.54 0.32 -18.97
CA SER A 46 -6.08 -0.52 -17.89
C SER A 46 -5.11 -1.62 -17.45
N LEU A 47 -3.80 -1.40 -17.55
CA LEU A 47 -2.82 -2.28 -16.93
C LEU A 47 -2.77 -2.03 -15.42
N PRO A 48 -2.55 -3.07 -14.61
CA PRO A 48 -2.36 -2.90 -13.18
C PRO A 48 -1.22 -1.93 -12.83
N ALA A 49 -1.43 -1.10 -11.80
CA ALA A 49 -0.42 -0.17 -11.33
C ALA A 49 0.62 -0.91 -10.50
N ALA A 50 1.84 -0.97 -11.01
CA ALA A 50 2.91 -1.65 -10.30
C ALA A 50 3.88 -0.66 -9.65
N THR A 51 3.37 0.43 -9.04
CA THR A 51 4.20 1.50 -8.44
C THR A 51 4.70 1.13 -7.06
N GLY A 52 3.84 0.52 -6.22
CA GLY A 52 4.12 0.06 -4.86
C GLY A 52 4.57 1.13 -3.86
N PHE A 53 5.07 0.70 -2.71
CA PHE A 53 5.71 1.51 -1.67
C PHE A 53 6.78 0.68 -0.95
N ASN A 54 7.50 1.22 0.02
CA ASN A 54 8.36 0.50 0.93
C ASN A 54 8.26 1.14 2.33
N PRO A 55 7.50 0.52 3.25
CA PRO A 55 7.27 1.10 4.57
C PRO A 55 8.48 0.97 5.49
N TYR A 56 9.49 0.16 5.17
CA TYR A 56 10.70 0.02 5.98
C TYR A 56 11.73 1.11 5.66
N SER A 57 11.83 1.48 4.38
CA SER A 57 12.63 2.63 3.94
C SER A 57 11.88 3.96 3.93
N MET A 58 10.63 3.99 4.44
CA MET A 58 9.77 5.18 4.48
C MET A 58 9.52 5.82 3.10
N LYS A 59 9.42 5.01 2.04
CA LYS A 59 9.23 5.50 0.67
C LYS A 59 7.87 5.11 0.13
N ILE A 60 7.16 6.06 -0.47
CA ILE A 60 5.92 5.81 -1.22
C ILE A 60 6.20 6.14 -2.68
N TYR A 61 5.92 5.21 -3.57
CA TYR A 61 6.29 5.36 -4.98
C TYR A 61 5.12 5.83 -5.84
N LEU A 62 5.40 6.80 -6.70
CA LEU A 62 4.44 7.37 -7.64
C LEU A 62 4.97 7.24 -9.07
N PRO A 63 4.12 7.02 -10.09
CA PRO A 63 4.56 7.07 -11.48
C PRO A 63 5.12 8.46 -11.81
N PHE A 64 6.23 8.53 -12.55
CA PHE A 64 6.91 9.77 -12.94
C PHE A 64 5.96 10.73 -13.67
N ASN A 65 5.17 10.22 -14.62
CA ASN A 65 4.18 10.99 -15.37
C ASN A 65 2.80 10.90 -14.71
N SER A 66 2.68 11.21 -13.42
CA SER A 66 1.39 11.17 -12.72
C SER A 66 0.79 12.56 -12.44
N VAL A 67 -0.54 12.62 -12.45
CA VAL A 67 -1.31 13.82 -12.09
C VAL A 67 -0.95 14.35 -10.69
N VAL A 68 -0.47 13.48 -9.80
CA VAL A 68 0.01 13.87 -8.47
C VAL A 68 1.26 14.74 -8.57
N PHE A 69 2.28 14.34 -9.34
CA PHE A 69 3.50 15.15 -9.48
C PHE A 69 3.23 16.48 -10.20
N ASP A 70 2.35 16.49 -11.20
CA ASP A 70 1.97 17.72 -11.87
C ASP A 70 1.25 18.69 -10.94
N TRP A 71 0.34 18.20 -10.11
CA TRP A 71 -0.31 19.02 -9.08
C TRP A 71 0.67 19.48 -7.99
N LEU A 72 1.58 18.60 -7.54
CA LEU A 72 2.57 18.91 -6.50
C LEU A 72 3.53 20.04 -6.89
N LYS A 73 3.66 20.40 -8.18
CA LYS A 73 4.42 21.58 -8.62
C LYS A 73 3.88 22.88 -8.01
N ASN A 74 2.58 22.96 -7.75
CA ASN A 74 1.94 24.09 -7.06
C ASN A 74 0.72 23.61 -6.24
N PRO A 75 0.94 22.96 -5.09
CA PRO A 75 -0.12 22.23 -4.40
C PRO A 75 -1.13 23.16 -3.69
N ALA A 76 -0.86 24.47 -3.59
CA ALA A 76 -1.82 25.45 -3.06
C ALA A 76 -2.93 25.81 -4.07
N GLN A 77 -2.74 25.56 -5.37
CA GLN A 77 -3.72 25.90 -6.41
C GLN A 77 -4.92 24.92 -6.44
N SER A 78 -5.98 25.29 -7.17
CA SER A 78 -7.10 24.36 -7.43
C SER A 78 -6.56 23.07 -8.07
N ALA A 79 -6.94 21.94 -7.48
CA ALA A 79 -6.55 20.64 -8.01
C ALA A 79 -7.61 20.03 -8.93
N ARG A 80 -8.72 20.73 -9.15
CA ARG A 80 -9.84 20.29 -9.99
C ARG A 80 -9.40 19.89 -11.42
N PRO A 81 -8.49 20.62 -12.10
CA PRO A 81 -8.01 20.22 -13.42
C PRO A 81 -7.25 18.89 -13.45
N PHE A 82 -6.76 18.42 -12.30
CA PHE A 82 -6.00 17.18 -12.17
C PHE A 82 -6.86 16.00 -11.70
N ASN A 83 -8.13 16.23 -11.33
CA ASN A 83 -9.02 15.22 -10.76
C ASN A 83 -10.06 14.66 -11.76
N GLU A 84 -9.72 14.64 -13.05
CA GLU A 84 -10.54 13.93 -14.05
C GLU A 84 -10.68 12.44 -13.65
N ASP A 85 -11.90 11.91 -13.69
CA ASP A 85 -12.25 10.54 -13.27
C ASP A 85 -11.73 10.10 -11.88
N ASP A 86 -11.56 11.07 -10.98
CA ASP A 86 -10.96 10.91 -9.64
C ASP A 86 -9.49 10.46 -9.64
N ALA A 87 -8.75 10.69 -10.73
CA ALA A 87 -7.36 10.26 -10.87
C ALA A 87 -6.47 10.78 -9.74
N LEU A 88 -6.61 12.06 -9.37
CA LEU A 88 -5.84 12.66 -8.29
C LEU A 88 -6.28 12.14 -6.91
N ILE A 89 -7.57 12.24 -6.59
CA ILE A 89 -8.06 11.90 -5.25
C ILE A 89 -7.82 10.43 -4.92
N LYS A 90 -8.11 9.49 -5.83
CA LYS A 90 -7.86 8.06 -5.59
C LYS A 90 -6.39 7.79 -5.27
N LYS A 91 -5.47 8.44 -5.99
CA LYS A 91 -4.04 8.27 -5.73
C LYS A 91 -3.61 8.93 -4.42
N LEU A 92 -4.16 10.08 -4.05
CA LEU A 92 -3.88 10.71 -2.75
C LEU A 92 -4.40 9.90 -1.56
N LEU A 93 -5.56 9.24 -1.69
CA LEU A 93 -6.05 8.35 -0.64
C LEU A 93 -5.15 7.13 -0.46
N LEU A 94 -4.67 6.53 -1.55
CA LEU A 94 -3.64 5.48 -1.50
C LEU A 94 -2.35 5.98 -0.82
N VAL A 95 -1.87 7.17 -1.18
CA VAL A 95 -0.69 7.77 -0.54
C VAL A 95 -0.90 7.95 0.97
N VAL A 96 -2.09 8.37 1.41
CA VAL A 96 -2.41 8.46 2.84
C VAL A 96 -2.42 7.09 3.51
N HIS A 97 -2.96 6.07 2.85
CA HIS A 97 -2.97 4.72 3.39
C HIS A 97 -1.53 4.18 3.57
N ASP A 98 -0.71 4.25 2.52
CA ASP A 98 0.71 3.84 2.55
C ASP A 98 1.53 4.68 3.56
N TYR A 99 1.17 5.95 3.72
CA TYR A 99 1.74 6.83 4.74
C TYR A 99 1.49 6.30 6.17
N ILE A 100 0.28 5.85 6.48
CA ILE A 100 -0.03 5.29 7.80
C ILE A 100 0.73 3.98 8.05
N HIS A 101 0.98 3.16 7.02
CA HIS A 101 1.88 2.02 7.17
C HIS A 101 3.28 2.46 7.60
N CYS A 102 3.89 3.41 6.88
CA CYS A 102 5.22 3.93 7.19
C CYS A 102 5.28 4.50 8.62
N TRP A 103 4.29 5.33 8.99
CA TRP A 103 4.15 5.87 10.34
C TRP A 103 4.02 4.76 11.39
N SER A 104 3.24 3.71 11.11
CA SER A 104 3.02 2.60 12.03
C SER A 104 4.29 1.77 12.23
N ILE A 105 5.13 1.59 11.20
CA ILE A 105 6.46 0.97 11.37
C ILE A 105 7.29 1.77 12.38
N LEU A 106 7.38 3.09 12.23
CA LEU A 106 8.12 3.96 13.16
C LEU A 106 7.55 3.88 14.58
N ALA A 107 6.23 3.92 14.72
CA ALA A 107 5.56 3.80 16.01
C ALA A 107 5.82 2.44 16.66
N VAL A 108 5.74 1.33 15.92
CA VAL A 108 6.05 -0.01 16.46
C VAL A 108 7.51 -0.10 16.91
N ARG A 109 8.46 0.41 16.10
CA ARG A 109 9.89 0.46 16.46
C ARG A 109 10.11 1.22 17.77
N GLN A 110 9.42 2.34 17.97
CA GLN A 110 9.51 3.12 19.21
C GLN A 110 8.82 2.45 20.40
N LEU A 111 7.65 1.82 20.19
CA LEU A 111 6.88 1.19 21.26
C LEU A 111 7.51 -0.11 21.77
N ARG A 112 8.20 -0.84 20.88
CA ARG A 112 8.82 -2.15 21.11
C ARG A 112 10.21 -2.22 20.45
N PRO A 113 11.17 -1.43 20.95
CA PRO A 113 12.53 -1.37 20.38
C PRO A 113 13.26 -2.72 20.49
N ASP A 114 12.91 -3.54 21.48
CA ASP A 114 13.46 -4.88 21.69
C ASP A 114 13.18 -5.87 20.55
N LEU A 115 12.11 -5.64 19.77
CA LEU A 115 11.83 -6.43 18.57
C LEU A 115 12.77 -6.09 17.42
N ASN A 116 13.36 -4.88 17.40
CA ASN A 116 14.12 -4.36 16.28
C ASN A 116 13.37 -4.54 14.93
N PHE A 117 12.05 -4.27 14.94
CA PHE A 117 11.14 -4.60 13.84
C PHE A 117 11.58 -3.94 12.51
N GLY A 118 11.68 -4.73 11.44
CA GLY A 118 12.20 -4.31 10.14
C GLY A 118 13.73 -4.26 10.03
N CYS A 119 14.46 -4.42 11.15
CA CYS A 119 15.92 -4.37 11.19
C CYS A 119 16.55 -5.66 11.74
N ALA A 120 15.77 -6.47 12.47
CA ALA A 120 16.18 -7.75 13.03
C ALA A 120 16.48 -8.77 11.94
N GLU A 121 17.42 -9.68 12.22
CA GLU A 121 17.55 -10.89 11.42
C GLU A 121 16.31 -11.77 11.64
N ILE A 122 15.68 -12.18 10.53
CA ILE A 122 14.47 -13.01 10.58
C ILE A 122 14.89 -14.47 10.74
N THR A 123 14.46 -15.06 11.85
CA THR A 123 14.68 -16.45 12.26
C THR A 123 13.34 -17.17 12.40
N SER A 124 13.35 -18.50 12.45
CA SER A 124 12.10 -19.27 12.59
C SER A 124 11.36 -18.96 13.88
N GLU A 125 12.08 -18.48 14.90
CA GLU A 125 11.53 -18.14 16.22
C GLU A 125 10.79 -16.80 16.21
N ASN A 126 11.26 -15.82 15.43
CA ASN A 126 10.67 -14.47 15.39
C ASN A 126 9.81 -14.19 14.15
N PHE A 127 9.78 -15.11 13.17
CA PHE A 127 9.09 -14.91 11.89
C PHE A 127 7.63 -14.46 12.06
N GLU A 128 6.82 -15.22 12.82
CA GLU A 128 5.40 -14.91 13.03
C GLU A 128 5.17 -13.63 13.85
N ASP A 129 6.14 -13.22 14.67
CA ASP A 129 6.08 -11.97 15.42
C ASP A 129 6.28 -10.76 14.50
N MET A 130 7.18 -10.88 13.52
CA MET A 130 7.39 -9.86 12.49
C MET A 130 6.20 -9.78 11.54
N VAL A 131 5.60 -10.94 11.20
CA VAL A 131 4.35 -11.01 10.42
C VAL A 131 3.21 -10.32 11.17
N PHE A 132 3.05 -10.59 12.47
CA PHE A 132 2.07 -9.89 13.31
C PHE A 132 2.28 -8.37 13.28
N CYS A 133 3.52 -7.90 13.46
CA CYS A 133 3.81 -6.47 13.45
C CYS A 133 3.48 -5.84 12.08
N HIS A 134 3.72 -6.54 10.98
CA HIS A 134 3.35 -6.06 9.64
C HIS A 134 1.82 -6.01 9.46
N LEU A 135 1.08 -7.06 9.85
CA LEU A 135 -0.39 -7.07 9.83
C LEU A 135 -0.99 -5.98 10.71
N LEU A 136 -0.34 -5.65 11.83
CA LEU A 136 -0.76 -4.55 12.69
C LEU A 136 -0.65 -3.20 11.96
N THR A 137 0.31 -3.01 11.04
CA THR A 137 0.38 -1.78 10.23
C THR A 137 -0.75 -1.67 9.22
N GLU A 138 -1.19 -2.78 8.63
CA GLU A 138 -2.39 -2.82 7.77
C GLU A 138 -3.65 -2.50 8.58
N ALA A 139 -3.81 -3.13 9.75
CA ALA A 139 -4.92 -2.83 10.64
C ALA A 139 -4.93 -1.33 11.04
N ALA A 140 -3.76 -0.75 11.26
CA ALA A 140 -3.61 0.67 11.56
C ALA A 140 -4.00 1.56 10.37
N ALA A 141 -3.54 1.24 9.15
CA ALA A 141 -3.89 1.97 7.95
C ALA A 141 -5.41 1.96 7.70
N VAL A 142 -6.04 0.78 7.75
CA VAL A 142 -7.48 0.62 7.54
C VAL A 142 -8.31 1.23 8.66
N ALA A 143 -7.95 1.00 9.94
CA ALA A 143 -8.67 1.63 11.05
C ALA A 143 -8.54 3.17 11.01
N GLY A 144 -7.33 3.68 10.82
CA GLY A 144 -7.02 5.11 10.85
C GLY A 144 -7.56 5.88 9.64
N ALA A 145 -7.13 5.52 8.43
CA ALA A 145 -7.57 6.21 7.23
C ALA A 145 -9.03 5.88 6.91
N ASP A 146 -9.35 4.60 6.76
CA ASP A 146 -10.60 4.21 6.10
C ASP A 146 -11.82 4.27 7.03
N TYR A 147 -11.73 3.73 8.25
CA TYR A 147 -12.82 3.79 9.21
C TYR A 147 -12.85 5.12 9.98
N TRP A 148 -11.78 5.52 10.65
CA TRP A 148 -11.81 6.69 11.53
C TRP A 148 -11.86 8.01 10.77
N TYR A 149 -11.22 8.11 9.60
CA TYR A 149 -11.19 9.37 8.86
C TYR A 149 -12.17 9.41 7.68
N TRP A 150 -12.02 8.54 6.68
CA TRP A 150 -12.76 8.63 5.41
C TRP A 150 -14.24 8.26 5.54
N SER A 151 -14.61 7.26 6.35
CA SER A 151 -16.03 6.91 6.55
C SER A 151 -16.84 7.99 7.27
N GLN A 152 -16.17 8.93 7.95
CA GLN A 152 -16.81 10.02 8.71
C GLN A 152 -16.85 11.34 7.94
N ASN A 153 -15.96 11.52 6.96
CA ASN A 153 -15.76 12.79 6.29
C ASN A 153 -15.98 12.67 4.78
N LYS A 154 -16.95 13.42 4.24
CA LYS A 154 -17.09 13.55 2.79
C LYS A 154 -15.97 14.44 2.26
N ILE A 155 -15.20 13.93 1.28
CA ILE A 155 -14.07 14.66 0.70
C ILE A 155 -14.50 16.05 0.18
N ASN A 156 -15.65 16.14 -0.49
CA ASN A 156 -16.17 17.39 -1.03
C ASN A 156 -16.55 18.44 0.03
N ASP A 157 -16.83 18.02 1.27
CA ASP A 157 -17.12 18.96 2.37
C ASP A 157 -15.83 19.63 2.88
N LEU A 158 -14.71 18.91 2.84
CA LEU A 158 -13.38 19.42 3.23
C LEU A 158 -12.66 20.14 2.08
N CYS A 159 -12.84 19.64 0.86
CA CYS A 159 -12.23 20.11 -0.37
C CYS A 159 -13.22 19.89 -1.53
N PRO A 160 -13.97 20.92 -1.98
CA PRO A 160 -14.95 20.82 -3.06
C PRO A 160 -14.33 20.64 -4.46
N ILE A 161 -13.45 19.65 -4.61
CA ILE A 161 -12.77 19.28 -5.86
C ILE A 161 -13.72 18.62 -6.88
N GLY A 162 -14.90 18.18 -6.43
CA GLY A 162 -15.91 17.53 -7.27
C GLY A 162 -15.67 16.04 -7.47
N THR A 163 -15.12 15.36 -6.45
CA THR A 163 -14.85 13.91 -6.53
C THR A 163 -16.11 13.06 -6.33
N ARG A 164 -16.14 11.86 -6.90
CA ARG A 164 -17.14 10.81 -6.59
C ARG A 164 -16.63 9.80 -5.57
N THR A 165 -15.34 9.84 -5.25
CA THR A 165 -14.68 8.92 -4.33
C THR A 165 -14.92 9.37 -2.90
N ASN A 166 -15.36 8.46 -2.03
CA ASN A 166 -15.64 8.73 -0.61
C ASN A 166 -14.75 7.93 0.35
N SER A 167 -14.12 6.86 -0.12
CA SER A 167 -13.23 5.99 0.67
C SER A 167 -12.24 5.28 -0.25
N PHE A 168 -11.23 4.63 0.33
CA PHE A 168 -10.21 3.88 -0.40
C PHE A 168 -10.35 2.37 -0.22
N ALA A 169 -10.01 1.82 0.95
CA ALA A 169 -9.91 0.37 1.14
C ALA A 169 -11.22 -0.31 1.58
N VAL A 170 -12.16 0.46 2.14
CA VAL A 170 -13.42 -0.07 2.70
C VAL A 170 -14.63 0.67 2.15
N SER A 171 -15.72 -0.05 1.93
CA SER A 171 -17.00 0.54 1.48
C SER A 171 -17.83 1.14 2.61
N TYR A 172 -17.49 0.85 3.87
CA TYR A 172 -18.24 1.30 5.04
C TYR A 172 -18.35 2.83 5.12
N GLN A 173 -19.54 3.31 5.46
CA GLN A 173 -19.81 4.73 5.75
C GLN A 173 -20.43 4.88 7.15
N SER A 174 -20.08 5.95 7.88
CA SER A 174 -20.60 6.20 9.23
C SER A 174 -22.12 6.25 9.33
N SER A 175 -22.81 6.70 8.27
CA SER A 175 -24.27 6.68 8.16
C SER A 175 -24.87 5.27 8.20
N GLU A 176 -24.07 4.24 7.95
CA GLU A 176 -24.50 2.83 7.91
C GLU A 176 -24.40 2.15 9.28
N LEU A 177 -23.83 2.80 10.30
CA LEU A 177 -23.63 2.22 11.64
C LEU A 177 -24.89 1.56 12.21
N GLY A 178 -26.05 2.20 12.03
CA GLY A 178 -27.33 1.67 12.51
C GLY A 178 -27.70 0.33 11.88
N GLU A 179 -27.33 0.10 10.62
CA GLU A 179 -27.57 -1.17 9.93
C GLU A 179 -26.63 -2.27 10.42
N PHE A 180 -25.33 -1.97 10.60
CA PHE A 180 -24.38 -2.92 11.17
C PHE A 180 -24.78 -3.36 12.59
N ARG A 181 -25.31 -2.44 13.40
CA ARG A 181 -25.75 -2.72 14.78
C ARG A 181 -26.99 -3.63 14.88
N LYS A 182 -27.74 -3.83 13.80
CA LYS A 182 -28.80 -4.86 13.77
C LYS A 182 -28.23 -6.28 13.86
N PHE A 183 -27.00 -6.47 13.36
CA PHE A 183 -26.33 -7.77 13.32
C PHE A 183 -25.31 -7.93 14.44
N ASN A 184 -24.65 -6.84 14.84
CA ASN A 184 -23.73 -6.79 15.98
C ASN A 184 -23.99 -5.52 16.81
N PRO A 185 -24.83 -5.58 17.87
CA PRO A 185 -25.22 -4.41 18.66
C PRO A 185 -24.05 -3.61 19.23
N ASP A 186 -22.94 -4.27 19.53
CA ASP A 186 -21.75 -3.68 20.12
C ASP A 186 -20.75 -3.13 19.07
N PHE A 187 -21.07 -3.27 17.77
CA PHE A 187 -20.22 -2.77 16.70
C PHE A 187 -20.06 -1.24 16.81
N ASN A 188 -18.82 -0.81 16.98
CA ASN A 188 -18.44 0.60 17.03
C ASN A 188 -17.04 0.79 16.41
N PRO A 189 -16.97 1.16 15.12
CA PRO A 189 -15.69 1.43 14.48
C PRO A 189 -15.08 2.76 14.96
N PHE A 190 -15.86 3.64 15.59
CA PHE A 190 -15.44 4.97 16.04
C PHE A 190 -14.96 4.97 17.49
N HIS A 191 -14.19 3.95 17.85
CA HIS A 191 -13.50 3.86 19.13
C HIS A 191 -12.11 3.30 18.92
N LYS A 192 -11.13 3.73 19.71
CA LYS A 192 -9.73 3.27 19.59
C LYS A 192 -9.57 1.76 19.69
N ASP A 193 -10.42 1.10 20.48
CA ASP A 193 -10.39 -0.37 20.62
C ASP A 193 -10.73 -1.10 19.32
N PHE A 194 -11.31 -0.40 18.34
CA PHE A 194 -11.58 -0.95 17.02
C PHE A 194 -10.30 -1.40 16.30
N LEU A 195 -9.14 -0.78 16.57
CA LEU A 195 -7.87 -1.28 16.03
C LEU A 195 -7.60 -2.71 16.51
N SER A 196 -7.81 -3.01 17.80
CA SER A 196 -7.64 -4.35 18.35
C SER A 196 -8.62 -5.35 17.73
N TYR A 197 -9.86 -4.92 17.51
CA TYR A 197 -10.88 -5.70 16.83
C TYR A 197 -10.45 -6.03 15.38
N LEU A 198 -9.95 -5.06 14.62
CA LEU A 198 -9.51 -5.24 13.24
C LEU A 198 -8.21 -6.06 13.14
N THR A 199 -7.24 -5.83 14.04
CA THR A 199 -6.03 -6.66 14.13
C THR A 199 -6.39 -8.13 14.38
N SER A 200 -7.36 -8.41 15.25
CA SER A 200 -7.86 -9.78 15.46
C SER A 200 -8.45 -10.36 14.17
N ASN A 201 -9.23 -9.60 13.41
CA ASN A 201 -9.75 -10.03 12.11
C ASN A 201 -8.60 -10.37 11.13
N TYR A 202 -7.60 -9.50 10.97
CA TYR A 202 -6.47 -9.78 10.09
C TYR A 202 -5.63 -10.97 10.54
N CYS A 203 -5.51 -11.21 11.84
CA CYS A 203 -4.80 -12.37 12.37
C CYS A 203 -5.59 -13.68 12.22
N ARG A 204 -6.92 -13.68 12.34
CA ARG A 204 -7.75 -14.91 12.38
C ARG A 204 -8.51 -15.22 11.10
N GLY A 205 -8.93 -14.19 10.39
CA GLY A 205 -9.88 -14.26 9.29
C GLY A 205 -11.34 -14.38 9.71
N ASP A 206 -11.70 -13.82 10.86
CA ASP A 206 -13.09 -13.68 11.29
C ASP A 206 -13.42 -12.26 11.76
N PHE A 207 -14.60 -11.78 11.37
CA PHE A 207 -15.12 -10.48 11.80
C PHE A 207 -16.11 -10.68 12.95
N ALA A 208 -15.57 -10.65 14.18
CA ALA A 208 -16.25 -11.14 15.38
C ALA A 208 -17.61 -10.46 15.66
N GLY A 209 -18.61 -11.26 16.05
CA GLY A 209 -19.95 -10.76 16.37
C GLY A 209 -20.89 -10.64 15.18
N PHE A 210 -20.44 -10.91 13.95
CA PHE A 210 -21.31 -11.02 12.78
C PHE A 210 -21.52 -12.49 12.38
N ASP A 211 -22.80 -12.88 12.29
CA ASP A 211 -23.20 -14.19 11.77
C ASP A 211 -23.35 -14.12 10.25
N LEU A 212 -22.48 -14.83 9.51
CA LEU A 212 -22.44 -14.84 8.05
C LEU A 212 -23.77 -15.28 7.40
N LEU A 213 -24.62 -16.04 8.11
CA LEU A 213 -25.93 -16.42 7.60
C LEU A 213 -26.94 -15.28 7.76
N LYS A 214 -26.88 -14.54 8.87
CA LYS A 214 -27.79 -13.43 9.15
C LYS A 214 -27.47 -12.18 8.34
N ILE A 215 -26.19 -11.87 8.14
CA ILE A 215 -25.81 -10.66 7.37
C ILE A 215 -26.28 -10.71 5.92
N LYS A 216 -26.65 -11.88 5.37
CA LYS A 216 -27.26 -12.01 4.04
C LYS A 216 -28.58 -11.25 3.91
N GLU A 217 -29.25 -10.95 5.03
CA GLU A 217 -30.44 -10.10 5.06
C GLU A 217 -30.13 -8.64 4.70
N SER A 218 -28.86 -8.22 4.77
CA SER A 218 -28.39 -6.89 4.39
C SER A 218 -27.23 -6.99 3.39
N PRO A 219 -27.49 -6.85 2.07
CA PRO A 219 -26.46 -6.97 1.04
C PRO A 219 -25.25 -6.07 1.25
N MET A 220 -25.47 -4.87 1.79
CA MET A 220 -24.41 -3.89 2.11
C MET A 220 -23.50 -4.38 3.25
N VAL A 221 -24.07 -4.84 4.36
CA VAL A 221 -23.28 -5.42 5.48
C VAL A 221 -22.59 -6.68 5.00
N SER A 222 -23.30 -7.57 4.31
CA SER A 222 -22.72 -8.79 3.74
C SER A 222 -21.53 -8.51 2.83
N HIS A 223 -21.62 -7.51 1.95
CA HIS A 223 -20.53 -7.14 1.05
C HIS A 223 -19.31 -6.65 1.82
N THR A 224 -19.50 -5.73 2.77
CA THR A 224 -18.42 -5.16 3.58
C THR A 224 -17.73 -6.21 4.44
N ILE A 225 -18.50 -7.04 5.16
CA ILE A 225 -17.93 -8.09 6.02
C ILE A 225 -17.22 -9.16 5.19
N PHE A 226 -17.79 -9.55 4.04
CA PHE A 226 -17.15 -10.52 3.16
C PHE A 226 -15.83 -9.99 2.59
N HIS A 227 -15.78 -8.70 2.22
CA HIS A 227 -14.55 -8.02 1.81
C HIS A 227 -13.49 -8.08 2.92
N GLU A 228 -13.80 -7.65 4.14
CA GLU A 228 -12.85 -7.65 5.27
C GLU A 228 -12.31 -9.06 5.61
N VAL A 229 -13.19 -10.07 5.60
CA VAL A 229 -12.80 -11.45 5.85
C VAL A 229 -11.94 -11.99 4.72
N SER A 230 -12.33 -11.78 3.45
CA SER A 230 -11.54 -12.24 2.31
C SER A 230 -10.18 -11.57 2.25
N TYR A 231 -10.15 -10.25 2.49
CA TYR A 231 -8.94 -9.44 2.48
C TYR A 231 -7.96 -9.85 3.59
N SER A 232 -8.45 -10.24 4.78
CA SER A 232 -7.60 -10.76 5.85
C SER A 232 -6.73 -11.96 5.43
N HIS A 233 -7.25 -12.85 4.57
CA HIS A 233 -6.50 -14.02 4.10
C HIS A 233 -5.36 -13.59 3.18
N SER A 234 -5.65 -12.66 2.26
CA SER A 234 -4.66 -12.05 1.39
C SER A 234 -3.59 -11.31 2.19
N GLN A 235 -3.98 -10.58 3.23
CA GLN A 235 -3.04 -9.83 4.06
C GLN A 235 -2.07 -10.73 4.84
N ARG A 236 -2.53 -11.88 5.36
CA ARG A 236 -1.62 -12.87 5.98
C ARG A 236 -0.65 -13.47 4.97
N LEU A 237 -1.14 -13.81 3.78
CA LEU A 237 -0.32 -14.28 2.67
C LEU A 237 0.76 -13.26 2.31
N TYR A 238 0.38 -11.99 2.09
CA TYR A 238 1.31 -10.93 1.72
C TYR A 238 2.31 -10.62 2.83
N SER A 239 1.85 -10.50 4.07
CA SER A 239 2.72 -10.25 5.22
C SER A 239 3.79 -11.33 5.35
N ARG A 240 3.43 -12.62 5.23
CA ARG A 240 4.41 -13.71 5.27
C ARG A 240 5.38 -13.68 4.09
N ARG A 241 4.91 -13.40 2.88
CA ARG A 241 5.79 -13.26 1.71
C ARG A 241 6.79 -12.11 1.92
N ILE A 242 6.31 -10.96 2.42
CA ILE A 242 7.12 -9.77 2.71
C ILE A 242 8.19 -10.10 3.75
N ILE A 243 7.80 -10.65 4.90
CA ILE A 243 8.77 -10.99 5.95
C ILE A 243 9.73 -12.09 5.52
N SER A 244 9.29 -13.04 4.69
CA SER A 244 10.17 -14.08 4.17
C SER A 244 11.24 -13.56 3.23
N SER A 245 10.92 -12.53 2.42
CA SER A 245 11.91 -11.93 1.52
C SER A 245 13.06 -11.27 2.28
N PHE A 246 12.86 -10.98 3.57
CA PHE A 246 13.87 -10.45 4.48
C PHE A 246 14.70 -11.53 5.17
N SER A 247 14.25 -12.77 5.13
CA SER A 247 14.94 -13.87 5.78
C SER A 247 16.17 -14.31 4.98
N LYS A 248 17.19 -14.79 5.70
CA LYS A 248 18.31 -15.56 5.11
C LYS A 248 18.09 -17.06 5.30
N MET A 249 16.85 -17.48 5.52
CA MET A 249 16.54 -18.88 5.77
C MET A 249 16.90 -19.71 4.53
N PRO A 250 17.36 -20.96 4.72
CA PRO A 250 17.65 -21.87 3.61
C PRO A 250 16.47 -22.00 2.65
N ASP A 251 16.75 -22.16 1.35
CA ASP A 251 15.75 -22.23 0.26
C ASP A 251 14.58 -23.18 0.56
N ASN A 252 14.81 -24.26 1.31
CA ASN A 252 13.80 -25.19 1.79
C ASN A 252 12.72 -24.60 2.73
N PHE A 253 12.79 -23.32 3.07
CA PHE A 253 11.63 -22.52 3.49
C PHE A 253 10.85 -22.00 2.25
N HIS A 254 10.58 -22.88 1.29
CA HIS A 254 9.86 -22.55 0.06
C HIS A 254 8.39 -22.28 0.37
N LEU A 255 8.09 -21.05 0.77
CA LEU A 255 6.73 -20.57 0.96
C LEU A 255 5.87 -20.67 -0.32
N SER A 256 6.49 -20.79 -1.49
CA SER A 256 5.83 -20.97 -2.79
C SER A 256 5.02 -22.26 -2.91
N GLU A 257 5.36 -23.33 -2.19
CA GLU A 257 4.65 -24.61 -2.27
C GLU A 257 3.49 -24.74 -1.27
N MET A 258 3.27 -23.73 -0.41
CA MET A 258 2.27 -23.77 0.66
C MET A 258 1.36 -22.54 0.69
N ALA A 259 0.87 -22.07 -0.45
CA ALA A 259 0.01 -20.86 -0.53
C ALA A 259 -1.18 -20.87 0.46
N GLU A 260 -1.76 -22.04 0.77
CA GLU A 260 -2.83 -22.16 1.77
C GLU A 260 -2.31 -22.10 3.21
N SER A 261 -1.10 -22.59 3.51
CA SER A 261 -0.50 -22.43 4.84
C SER A 261 -0.14 -20.96 5.11
N LEU A 262 0.21 -20.21 4.07
CA LEU A 262 0.50 -18.77 4.20
C LEU A 262 -0.72 -17.93 4.57
N LYS A 263 -1.92 -18.44 4.33
CA LYS A 263 -3.19 -17.81 4.76
C LYS A 263 -3.60 -18.23 6.18
N ALA A 264 -2.87 -19.14 6.82
CA ALA A 264 -3.20 -19.63 8.16
C ALA A 264 -3.24 -18.49 9.19
N PRO A 265 -4.00 -18.63 10.28
CA PRO A 265 -4.03 -17.63 11.33
C PRO A 265 -2.65 -17.29 11.92
N VAL A 266 -2.48 -16.05 12.39
CA VAL A 266 -1.29 -15.57 13.10
C VAL A 266 -1.63 -15.44 14.58
N SER A 267 -0.71 -15.83 15.47
CA SER A 267 -0.93 -15.66 16.91
C SER A 267 -0.85 -14.19 17.32
N PHE A 268 -1.82 -13.76 18.12
CA PHE A 268 -1.95 -12.39 18.64
C PHE A 268 -2.38 -12.35 20.11
N ARG A 269 -2.32 -13.50 20.80
CA ARG A 269 -2.86 -13.67 22.17
C ARG A 269 -1.83 -13.33 23.25
N GLU A 270 -0.57 -13.25 22.88
CA GLU A 270 0.55 -12.91 23.73
C GLU A 270 0.35 -11.50 24.30
N ASP A 271 0.64 -11.33 25.60
CA ASP A 271 0.34 -10.10 26.31
C ASP A 271 1.04 -8.89 25.70
N TRP A 272 2.26 -9.08 25.20
CA TRP A 272 3.00 -8.02 24.53
C TRP A 272 2.37 -7.59 23.20
N LYS A 273 1.71 -8.50 22.47
CA LYS A 273 1.03 -8.19 21.20
C LYS A 273 -0.20 -7.34 21.48
N LYS A 274 -0.98 -7.72 22.50
CA LYS A 274 -2.13 -6.93 22.97
C LYS A 274 -1.72 -5.56 23.48
N ASP A 275 -0.66 -5.48 24.29
CA ASP A 275 -0.11 -4.21 24.78
C ASP A 275 0.34 -3.30 23.63
N LEU A 276 1.10 -3.85 22.67
CA LEU A 276 1.55 -3.12 21.49
C LEU A 276 0.37 -2.59 20.68
N THR A 277 -0.64 -3.42 20.39
CA THR A 277 -1.83 -3.01 19.65
C THR A 277 -2.60 -1.90 20.39
N LEU A 278 -2.77 -2.02 21.71
CA LEU A 278 -3.45 -1.00 22.51
C LEU A 278 -2.67 0.33 22.52
N ARG A 279 -1.36 0.29 22.71
CA ARG A 279 -0.50 1.49 22.72
C ARG A 279 -0.49 2.16 21.34
N LEU A 280 -0.40 1.37 20.27
CA LEU A 280 -0.51 1.88 18.90
C LEU A 280 -1.89 2.50 18.65
N ALA A 281 -2.97 1.87 19.11
CA ALA A 281 -4.33 2.39 18.95
C ALA A 281 -4.50 3.77 19.58
N ASN A 282 -3.98 3.97 20.80
CA ASN A 282 -4.02 5.26 21.48
C ASN A 282 -3.24 6.33 20.70
N LEU A 283 -2.02 6.00 20.26
CA LEU A 283 -1.19 6.94 19.50
C LEU A 283 -1.82 7.30 18.15
N LEU A 284 -2.28 6.30 17.40
CA LEU A 284 -2.88 6.49 16.09
C LEU A 284 -4.18 7.29 16.18
N TRP A 285 -5.03 7.00 17.18
CA TRP A 285 -6.28 7.71 17.39
C TRP A 285 -6.05 9.21 17.56
N ASN A 286 -5.15 9.60 18.46
CA ASN A 286 -4.77 11.00 18.68
C ASN A 286 -4.13 11.61 17.43
N TYR A 287 -3.28 10.83 16.74
CA TYR A 287 -2.56 11.30 15.56
C TYR A 287 -3.48 11.63 14.39
N ILE A 288 -4.52 10.80 14.17
CA ILE A 288 -5.48 10.92 13.08
C ILE A 288 -6.61 11.92 13.40
N LEU A 289 -7.22 11.84 14.58
CA LEU A 289 -8.43 12.60 14.90
C LEU A 289 -8.16 13.90 15.64
N ASP A 290 -7.26 13.89 16.61
CA ASP A 290 -6.91 15.10 17.38
C ASP A 290 -5.81 15.93 16.67
N LEU A 291 -5.32 15.43 15.54
CA LEU A 291 -4.25 16.01 14.73
C LEU A 291 -3.02 16.38 15.56
N GLU A 292 -2.76 15.68 16.67
CA GLU A 292 -1.63 15.97 17.55
C GLU A 292 -0.30 15.98 16.77
N PRO A 293 0.69 16.77 17.22
CA PRO A 293 2.02 16.77 16.63
C PRO A 293 2.56 15.34 16.55
N GLN A 294 3.38 15.07 15.53
CA GLN A 294 4.09 13.80 15.45
C GLN A 294 4.83 13.53 16.76
N LEU A 295 4.87 12.25 17.15
CA LEU A 295 5.89 11.79 18.08
C LEU A 295 7.26 12.22 17.54
N ASP A 296 8.12 12.69 18.42
CA ASP A 296 9.53 12.94 18.08
C ASP A 296 10.20 11.58 17.85
N PHE A 297 10.02 11.06 16.64
CA PHE A 297 10.64 9.82 16.20
C PHE A 297 12.14 10.09 16.07
N GLN A 298 12.89 9.66 17.07
CA GLN A 298 14.34 9.63 16.95
C GLN A 298 14.71 8.51 15.96
N LEU A 299 14.99 8.90 14.72
CA LEU A 299 15.70 8.03 13.78
C LEU A 299 17.11 7.84 14.34
N ASP A 300 17.33 6.75 15.07
CA ASP A 300 18.68 6.35 15.49
C ASP A 300 19.58 6.20 14.25
N SER A 301 20.87 6.44 14.38
CA SER A 301 21.86 6.31 13.28
C SER A 301 21.94 4.89 12.69
N HIS A 302 21.31 3.90 13.32
CA HIS A 302 21.13 2.54 12.84
C HIS A 302 19.85 2.32 11.99
N THR A 303 19.00 3.34 11.88
CA THR A 303 17.76 3.35 11.09
C THR A 303 17.88 4.22 9.84
N ASP A 304 19.10 4.39 9.30
CA ASP A 304 19.29 5.07 8.03
C ASP A 304 18.60 4.26 6.91
N PRO A 305 17.53 4.80 6.28
CA PRO A 305 16.79 4.11 5.22
C PRO A 305 17.69 3.68 4.05
N LEU A 306 18.84 4.35 3.87
CA LEU A 306 19.82 4.04 2.83
C LEU A 306 20.69 2.82 3.16
N GLN A 307 20.98 2.56 4.44
CA GLN A 307 21.71 1.35 4.84
C GLN A 307 20.82 0.10 4.74
N GLU A 308 19.51 0.26 4.98
CA GLU A 308 18.55 -0.84 4.87
C GLU A 308 18.51 -1.40 3.44
N GLU A 309 18.51 -0.58 2.38
CA GLU A 309 18.35 -1.03 0.98
C GLU A 309 19.29 -2.18 0.56
N THR A 310 20.51 -2.23 1.12
CA THR A 310 21.50 -3.27 0.81
C THR A 310 21.25 -4.63 1.49
N ARG A 311 20.48 -4.67 2.60
CA ARG A 311 20.18 -5.92 3.32
C ARG A 311 19.14 -6.80 2.60
N TRP A 312 18.30 -6.21 1.76
CA TRP A 312 17.13 -6.88 1.15
C TRP A 312 17.41 -7.66 -0.14
N GLN A 313 18.69 -7.88 -0.48
CA GLN A 313 19.09 -8.39 -1.79
C GLN A 313 19.02 -9.92 -1.96
N SER A 314 18.50 -10.68 -0.98
CA SER A 314 18.54 -12.15 -1.01
C SER A 314 17.49 -12.80 -1.94
N HIS A 315 16.43 -12.09 -2.34
CA HIS A 315 15.32 -12.67 -3.13
C HIS A 315 15.04 -11.90 -4.44
N LYS A 316 16.02 -11.90 -5.36
CA LYS A 316 16.00 -11.09 -6.59
C LYS A 316 14.90 -11.42 -7.63
N ASN A 317 14.11 -12.48 -7.44
CA ASN A 317 13.31 -13.04 -8.54
C ASN A 317 11.78 -12.94 -8.34
N HIS A 318 11.28 -12.13 -7.39
CA HIS A 318 9.84 -11.95 -7.18
C HIS A 318 9.40 -10.52 -7.49
N TYR A 319 8.38 -10.37 -8.34
CA TYR A 319 7.89 -9.07 -8.81
C TYR A 319 7.53 -8.08 -7.69
N MET A 320 7.08 -8.57 -6.54
CA MET A 320 6.65 -7.72 -5.43
C MET A 320 7.84 -6.93 -4.87
N TYR A 321 9.05 -7.49 -4.92
CA TYR A 321 10.26 -6.95 -4.31
C TYR A 321 11.25 -6.37 -5.32
N THR A 322 11.19 -6.85 -6.56
CA THR A 322 12.11 -6.45 -7.62
C THR A 322 11.55 -5.27 -8.40
N ASN A 323 12.28 -4.15 -8.39
CA ASN A 323 12.03 -3.10 -9.34
C ASN A 323 12.69 -3.44 -10.69
N VAL A 324 11.88 -3.69 -11.72
CA VAL A 324 12.38 -3.96 -13.09
C VAL A 324 13.25 -2.85 -13.67
N ASN A 325 13.10 -1.62 -13.17
CA ASN A 325 13.89 -0.47 -13.59
C ASN A 325 15.30 -0.45 -12.98
N SER A 326 15.53 -1.16 -11.86
CA SER A 326 16.86 -1.27 -11.25
C SER A 326 17.69 -2.44 -11.80
N LEU A 327 17.11 -3.28 -12.66
CA LEU A 327 17.81 -4.41 -13.26
C LEU A 327 18.70 -3.95 -14.42
N THR A 328 19.89 -4.54 -14.51
CA THR A 328 20.71 -4.46 -15.73
C THR A 328 20.01 -5.14 -16.90
N GLU A 329 20.36 -4.79 -18.14
CA GLU A 329 19.76 -5.41 -19.33
C GLU A 329 19.96 -6.93 -19.34
N GLU A 330 21.13 -7.42 -18.91
CA GLU A 330 21.41 -8.85 -18.80
C GLU A 330 20.48 -9.54 -17.78
N GLN A 331 20.31 -8.95 -16.59
CA GLN A 331 19.38 -9.47 -15.58
C GLN A 331 17.94 -9.44 -16.09
N LEU A 332 17.52 -8.34 -16.70
CA LEU A 332 16.18 -8.22 -17.26
C LEU A 332 15.90 -9.29 -18.30
N GLN A 333 16.81 -9.51 -19.25
CA GLN A 333 16.66 -10.55 -20.27
C GLN A 333 16.64 -11.96 -19.67
N ALA A 334 17.46 -12.22 -18.65
CA ALA A 334 17.43 -13.49 -17.92
C ALA A 334 16.06 -13.73 -17.26
N GLU A 335 15.54 -12.74 -16.52
CA GLU A 335 14.23 -12.82 -15.87
C GLU A 335 13.09 -12.98 -16.89
N LEU A 336 13.15 -12.27 -18.02
CA LEU A 336 12.15 -12.36 -19.09
C LEU A 336 12.20 -13.70 -19.83
N SER A 337 13.36 -14.33 -19.99
CA SER A 337 13.53 -15.57 -20.78
C SER A 337 13.32 -16.86 -19.98
N HIS A 338 13.62 -16.87 -18.68
CA HIS A 338 13.74 -18.13 -17.92
C HIS A 338 12.51 -18.55 -17.10
N MET A 339 11.52 -17.68 -16.88
CA MET A 339 10.34 -18.07 -16.10
C MET A 339 9.21 -18.64 -16.95
N GLU A 340 8.68 -19.79 -16.51
CA GLU A 340 7.35 -20.26 -16.91
C GLU A 340 6.29 -19.21 -16.58
N TRP A 341 5.22 -19.16 -17.36
CA TRP A 341 4.19 -18.15 -17.15
C TRP A 341 3.31 -18.48 -15.92
N ASN A 342 3.56 -17.75 -14.84
CA ASN A 342 2.77 -17.74 -13.61
C ASN A 342 2.29 -16.32 -13.28
N GLU A 343 1.69 -16.14 -12.11
CA GLU A 343 1.25 -14.83 -11.61
C GLU A 343 2.43 -13.85 -11.49
N ASP A 344 3.57 -14.33 -10.96
CA ASP A 344 4.74 -13.47 -10.77
C ASP A 344 5.26 -12.93 -12.10
N LYS A 345 5.32 -13.78 -13.11
CA LYS A 345 5.73 -13.43 -14.47
C LYS A 345 4.77 -12.44 -15.13
N TYR A 346 3.45 -12.58 -14.89
CA TYR A 346 2.45 -11.62 -15.37
C TYR A 346 2.70 -10.21 -14.78
N TRP A 347 2.92 -10.12 -13.48
CA TRP A 347 3.19 -8.86 -12.82
C TRP A 347 4.55 -8.26 -13.18
N PHE A 348 5.56 -9.11 -13.37
CA PHE A 348 6.86 -8.68 -13.87
C PHE A 348 6.76 -8.07 -15.28
N TRP A 349 6.02 -8.72 -16.19
CA TRP A 349 5.73 -8.16 -17.52
C TRP A 349 4.94 -6.87 -17.45
N THR A 350 3.94 -6.78 -16.57
CA THR A 350 3.16 -5.56 -16.36
C THR A 350 4.05 -4.41 -15.90
N GLN A 351 4.96 -4.68 -14.95
CA GLN A 351 5.99 -3.72 -14.54
C GLN A 351 6.84 -3.29 -15.72
N TYR A 352 7.42 -4.24 -16.47
CA TYR A 352 8.32 -3.99 -17.59
C TYR A 352 7.68 -3.16 -18.70
N ILE A 353 6.48 -3.53 -19.15
CA ILE A 353 5.72 -2.81 -20.18
C ILE A 353 5.44 -1.37 -19.72
N SER A 354 5.12 -1.19 -18.44
CA SER A 354 4.79 0.13 -17.90
C SER A 354 5.98 1.09 -17.84
N THR A 355 7.20 0.60 -18.10
CA THR A 355 8.42 1.42 -18.18
C THR A 355 8.58 2.12 -19.53
N PHE A 356 7.83 1.71 -20.57
CA PHE A 356 7.89 2.35 -21.89
C PHE A 356 7.03 3.61 -21.93
N GLU A 357 7.44 4.60 -22.72
CA GLU A 357 6.62 5.80 -22.91
C GLU A 357 5.33 5.45 -23.67
N PHE A 358 4.19 5.72 -23.04
CA PHE A 358 2.89 5.28 -23.57
C PHE A 358 2.55 5.89 -24.94
N SER A 359 3.02 7.12 -25.21
CA SER A 359 2.78 7.86 -26.47
C SER A 359 3.27 7.12 -27.72
N GLN A 360 4.19 6.16 -27.57
CA GLN A 360 4.82 5.46 -28.69
C GLN A 360 3.98 4.28 -29.22
N PHE A 361 2.87 3.95 -28.55
CA PHE A 361 2.04 2.80 -28.88
C PHE A 361 0.74 3.23 -29.56
N THR A 362 0.50 2.67 -30.74
CA THR A 362 -0.78 2.75 -31.43
C THR A 362 -1.84 1.90 -30.73
N LYS A 363 -3.12 2.19 -31.00
CA LYS A 363 -4.23 1.38 -30.48
C LYS A 363 -4.08 -0.13 -30.81
N LEU A 364 -3.63 -0.45 -32.01
CA LEU A 364 -3.41 -1.84 -32.43
C LEU A 364 -2.31 -2.53 -31.61
N GLU A 365 -1.21 -1.82 -31.33
CA GLU A 365 -0.13 -2.34 -30.47
C GLU A 365 -0.58 -2.52 -29.03
N LEU A 366 -1.39 -1.61 -28.48
CA LEU A 366 -1.99 -1.76 -27.15
C LEU A 366 -2.89 -3.01 -27.07
N ASP A 367 -3.70 -3.26 -28.10
CA ASP A 367 -4.53 -4.47 -28.17
C ASP A 367 -3.67 -5.74 -28.31
N LYS A 368 -2.55 -5.68 -29.05
CA LYS A 368 -1.58 -6.78 -29.11
C LYS A 368 -0.93 -7.04 -27.74
N ILE A 369 -0.60 -6.01 -26.95
CA ILE A 369 -0.06 -6.14 -25.59
C ILE A 369 -1.08 -6.84 -24.68
N ARG A 370 -2.32 -6.36 -24.65
CA ARG A 370 -3.39 -6.96 -23.85
C ARG A 370 -3.60 -8.42 -24.20
N LEU A 371 -3.65 -8.72 -25.49
CA LEU A 371 -3.79 -10.10 -25.96
C LEU A 371 -2.55 -10.92 -25.57
N GLY A 372 -1.34 -10.39 -25.74
CA GLY A 372 -0.09 -11.06 -25.36
C GLY A 372 -0.04 -11.43 -23.87
N LEU A 373 -0.46 -10.52 -22.98
CA LEU A 373 -0.61 -10.80 -21.55
C LEU A 373 -1.67 -11.88 -21.28
N LEU A 374 -2.81 -11.82 -21.99
CA LEU A 374 -3.92 -12.77 -21.83
C LEU A 374 -3.55 -14.19 -22.29
N ILE A 375 -2.93 -14.32 -23.46
CA ILE A 375 -2.50 -15.61 -24.04
C ILE A 375 -1.10 -16.02 -23.61
N LYS A 376 -0.47 -15.26 -22.70
CA LYS A 376 0.81 -15.60 -22.08
C LYS A 376 1.96 -15.71 -23.08
N SER A 377 1.95 -14.87 -24.13
CA SER A 377 2.90 -14.91 -25.24
C SER A 377 4.01 -13.87 -25.07
N GLN A 378 5.17 -14.30 -24.60
CA GLN A 378 6.36 -13.45 -24.42
C GLN A 378 6.87 -12.90 -25.76
N GLU A 379 6.95 -13.75 -26.79
CA GLU A 379 7.38 -13.37 -28.14
C GLU A 379 6.57 -12.20 -28.69
N ARG A 380 5.24 -12.25 -28.52
CA ARG A 380 4.35 -11.18 -28.98
C ARG A 380 4.53 -9.89 -28.19
N LEU A 381 4.82 -9.98 -26.89
CA LEU A 381 5.11 -8.80 -26.08
C LEU A 381 6.43 -8.16 -26.50
N LEU A 382 7.47 -8.98 -26.73
CA LEU A 382 8.77 -8.53 -27.24
C LEU A 382 8.66 -7.87 -28.62
N GLU A 383 7.90 -8.46 -29.56
CA GLU A 383 7.65 -7.90 -30.90
C GLU A 383 7.07 -6.48 -30.81
N VAL A 384 6.16 -6.23 -29.86
CA VAL A 384 5.47 -4.94 -29.77
C VAL A 384 6.33 -3.85 -29.11
N VAL A 385 7.20 -4.23 -28.17
CA VAL A 385 8.08 -3.27 -27.48
C VAL A 385 9.42 -3.06 -28.20
N ASP A 386 9.72 -3.84 -29.23
CA ASP A 386 10.93 -3.69 -30.03
C ASP A 386 11.03 -2.28 -30.65
N GLY A 387 12.22 -1.70 -30.57
CA GLY A 387 12.49 -0.32 -31.01
C GLY A 387 11.78 0.80 -30.23
N LYS A 388 11.02 0.48 -29.16
CA LYS A 388 10.39 1.48 -28.29
C LYS A 388 11.37 1.94 -27.20
N THR A 389 11.20 3.18 -26.74
CA THR A 389 12.07 3.77 -25.72
C THR A 389 11.45 3.66 -24.33
N ARG A 390 12.21 3.12 -23.38
CA ARG A 390 11.88 3.15 -21.95
C ARG A 390 12.07 4.55 -21.39
N LEU A 391 11.24 4.92 -20.41
CA LEU A 391 11.42 6.14 -19.63
C LEU A 391 12.82 6.15 -19.01
N ALA A 392 13.47 7.31 -19.03
CA ALA A 392 14.79 7.47 -18.45
C ALA A 392 14.75 7.16 -16.94
N LEU A 393 15.66 6.30 -16.50
CA LEU A 393 15.86 6.03 -15.08
C LEU A 393 16.28 7.34 -14.41
N ASN A 394 15.59 7.71 -13.33
CA ASN A 394 16.09 8.76 -12.47
C ASN A 394 17.28 8.20 -11.65
N THR A 395 18.17 9.05 -11.16
CA THR A 395 19.33 8.63 -10.33
C THR A 395 18.95 8.03 -8.98
N TYR A 396 17.66 7.92 -8.67
CA TYR A 396 17.09 7.52 -7.38
C TYR A 396 16.06 6.40 -7.52
N GLU A 397 16.11 5.63 -8.62
CA GLU A 397 15.14 4.56 -8.87
C GLU A 397 15.32 3.49 -7.77
N PRO A 398 14.24 3.13 -7.04
CA PRO A 398 14.35 2.28 -5.87
C PRO A 398 14.79 0.87 -6.26
N GLN A 399 15.67 0.25 -5.48
CA GLN A 399 16.04 -1.15 -5.71
C GLN A 399 14.95 -2.12 -5.22
N THR A 400 14.23 -1.74 -4.17
CA THR A 400 13.22 -2.56 -3.52
C THR A 400 11.83 -1.98 -3.65
N LEU A 401 10.88 -2.88 -3.88
CA LEU A 401 9.49 -2.57 -4.07
C LEU A 401 8.63 -3.36 -3.08
N PHE A 402 7.45 -2.86 -2.73
CA PHE A 402 6.36 -3.66 -2.18
C PHE A 402 5.09 -3.25 -2.91
N ILE A 403 4.59 -4.16 -3.76
CA ILE A 403 3.30 -3.99 -4.41
C ILE A 403 2.27 -4.74 -3.55
N PRO A 404 1.42 -4.04 -2.76
CA PRO A 404 0.21 -4.66 -2.24
C PRO A 404 -0.73 -4.94 -3.41
N ASN A 405 -1.33 -6.12 -3.43
CA ASN A 405 -2.28 -6.56 -4.48
C ASN A 405 -3.71 -6.24 -4.13
#